data_AF-A0A2G5DSL5-F1
#
_entry.id   AF-A0A2G5DSL5-F1
#
_cell.length_a   1.000
_cell.length_b   1.000
_cell.length_c   1.000
_cell.angle_alpha   90.00
_cell.angle_beta   90.00
_cell.angle_gamma   90.00
#
_symmetry.space_group_name_H-M   'P 1'
#
loop_
_entity.id
_entity.type
_entity.pdbx_description
1 polymer ?
#
loop_
_entity_poly.entity_id
_entity_poly.type
_entity_poly.pdbx_seq_one_letter_code
_entity_poly.pdbx_strand_id
1 'polypeptide(L)'
;MGSRNRAMTCLISRLYLVSNNISSSFSIPPSFHQFSLIPSSSLHFTTSYSSNKQSFSNLGLGFSSSFTSTIRGFCSREIMSNKVASSLENLQISDSSSVTYLSAKEAAEIDEILMGPLGFSVDQLMELAGLSVATSIAEVYKPSEYSRILVICGPGNNGGDGLVAARHLHHFGYRPYICYPKRTSKALYTGLVTQLESLSVPFLSLEDLPQDLSNDFDVVIDAMFGFSFHGTPRPPFDDLIQRLVSLHRYDHAHQRSAVIASVDIPSGWHVEEGDIGGEGIKPDMLVSLTAPKLCAKKFCGPHHFLGGRFVPQPIAEKYTLNLPSYPGTSMCVRIGKPPQVDISALRENYISPEFDKDQLEANPIDQFKKWFDDSLTAGLHEPNAMALSTAGKDGKPSSRMVLLKGFDKEGFVWYTNYESHKGHQLSENPHAALLFYWDGLNRQVRIEGPVKKVSDTESENYFHSRPHGSQIGAIVSKQSTVVPRRDVLHQEYKELEAKFPEGSLIPKPKHWGGYRLTPEMFEFWQGQKSRLHDRWVLNFRKRSNNY
;
A
#
# COMPACT_ATOMS: atom_id res chain seq x y z
N MET A 1 -41.91 -49.64 -8.28
CA MET A 1 -43.16 -49.35 -7.54
C MET A 1 -42.79 -48.55 -6.29
N GLY A 2 -43.56 -47.51 -5.90
CA GLY A 2 -43.42 -46.75 -4.62
C GLY A 2 -42.06 -46.03 -4.40
N SER A 3 -41.85 -44.71 -4.50
CA SER A 3 -42.66 -43.49 -4.31
C SER A 3 -42.77 -42.97 -2.85
N ARG A 4 -42.86 -41.62 -2.72
CA ARG A 4 -42.59 -40.76 -1.52
C ARG A 4 -41.09 -40.50 -1.29
N ASN A 5 -40.51 -39.34 -1.58
CA ASN A 5 -41.02 -38.01 -1.97
C ASN A 5 -41.80 -37.25 -0.87
N ARG A 6 -41.15 -36.23 -0.28
CA ARG A 6 -41.75 -35.06 0.39
C ARG A 6 -40.88 -33.83 0.11
N ALA A 7 -41.53 -32.74 -0.25
CA ALA A 7 -40.94 -31.41 -0.43
C ALA A 7 -41.78 -30.39 0.37
N MET A 8 -41.52 -29.09 0.15
CA MET A 8 -42.04 -27.93 0.90
C MET A 8 -41.38 -27.72 2.28
N THR A 9 -41.25 -26.48 2.80
CA THR A 9 -41.87 -25.22 2.34
C THR A 9 -40.90 -24.04 2.37
N CYS A 10 -41.08 -23.08 1.45
CA CYS A 10 -40.51 -21.73 1.54
C CYS A 10 -41.19 -20.93 2.67
N LEU A 11 -40.49 -20.01 3.32
CA LEU A 11 -41.07 -19.13 4.34
C LEU A 11 -40.50 -17.70 4.25
N ILE A 12 -41.06 -16.91 3.33
CA ILE A 12 -40.85 -15.45 3.25
C ILE A 12 -42.04 -14.75 3.91
N SER A 13 -41.78 -13.96 4.94
CA SER A 13 -42.71 -12.95 5.50
C SER A 13 -41.88 -11.92 6.26
N ARG A 14 -41.66 -10.72 5.71
CA ARG A 14 -42.49 -9.53 5.93
C ARG A 14 -42.88 -9.31 7.40
N LEU A 15 -42.19 -8.34 8.02
CA LEU A 15 -42.75 -7.50 9.08
C LEU A 15 -42.61 -6.03 8.65
N TYR A 16 -43.47 -5.16 9.21
CA TYR A 16 -43.77 -3.84 8.65
C TYR A 16 -42.98 -2.69 9.29
N LEU A 17 -42.94 -1.57 8.56
CA LEU A 17 -42.60 -0.24 9.04
C LEU A 17 -43.36 0.13 10.32
N VAL A 18 -42.65 0.70 11.30
CA VAL A 18 -43.21 1.70 12.22
C VAL A 18 -42.24 2.86 12.31
N SER A 19 -42.71 4.06 11.96
CA SER A 19 -41.95 5.30 11.99
C SER A 19 -42.55 6.28 12.99
N ASN A 20 -41.76 6.77 13.94
CA ASN A 20 -42.00 8.01 14.69
C ASN A 20 -40.63 8.47 15.24
N ASN A 21 -40.15 9.67 14.88
CA ASN A 21 -40.56 10.98 15.43
C ASN A 21 -40.18 11.16 16.91
N ILE A 22 -38.92 11.52 17.15
CA ILE A 22 -38.54 12.37 18.30
C ILE A 22 -37.72 13.54 17.76
N SER A 23 -38.35 14.71 17.68
CA SER A 23 -37.69 15.99 17.43
C SER A 23 -37.48 16.70 18.78
N SER A 24 -36.24 16.83 19.23
CA SER A 24 -35.89 17.58 20.45
C SER A 24 -34.92 18.71 20.12
N SER A 25 -35.48 19.92 19.97
CA SER A 25 -34.72 21.16 19.80
C SER A 25 -33.90 21.50 21.04
N PHE A 26 -32.61 21.81 20.87
CA PHE A 26 -31.83 22.53 21.87
C PHE A 26 -31.50 23.93 21.36
N SER A 27 -31.98 24.94 22.08
CA SER A 27 -31.87 26.36 21.71
C SER A 27 -30.59 26.98 22.28
N ILE A 28 -29.87 27.74 21.47
CA ILE A 28 -28.69 28.50 21.89
C ILE A 28 -29.12 29.90 22.35
N PRO A 29 -28.78 30.36 23.58
CA PRO A 29 -29.05 31.73 24.03
C PRO A 29 -27.97 32.74 23.56
N PRO A 30 -28.34 33.99 23.16
CA PRO A 30 -27.37 34.98 22.65
C PRO A 30 -27.12 36.22 23.55
N SER A 31 -25.87 36.69 23.63
CA SER A 31 -25.45 38.10 23.83
C SER A 31 -23.90 38.20 23.80
N PHE A 32 -23.27 39.02 22.95
CA PHE A 32 -22.87 40.45 23.14
C PHE A 32 -21.93 40.69 24.36
N HIS A 33 -20.83 41.47 24.31
CA HIS A 33 -20.47 42.63 23.47
C HIS A 33 -18.95 42.71 23.06
N GLN A 34 -18.68 43.49 22.00
CA GLN A 34 -17.46 44.20 21.54
C GLN A 34 -16.11 44.13 22.30
N PHE A 35 -14.98 44.20 21.54
CA PHE A 35 -14.10 45.39 21.53
C PHE A 35 -13.12 45.48 20.32
N SER A 36 -13.05 46.67 19.69
CA SER A 36 -11.96 47.33 18.93
C SER A 36 -11.11 46.62 17.83
N LEU A 37 -10.61 47.45 16.89
CA LEU A 37 -9.73 47.13 15.75
C LEU A 37 -8.62 48.19 15.63
N ILE A 38 -7.48 47.84 14.98
CA ILE A 38 -6.46 48.77 14.40
C ILE A 38 -5.57 49.51 15.45
N PRO A 39 -4.28 49.88 15.18
CA PRO A 39 -3.49 49.83 13.94
C PRO A 39 -2.19 49.00 13.97
N SER A 40 -1.56 48.93 12.79
CA SER A 40 -0.21 48.42 12.48
C SER A 40 0.96 49.21 13.09
N SER A 41 2.11 48.56 13.20
CA SER A 41 3.43 49.21 13.07
C SER A 41 4.36 48.39 12.17
N SER A 42 5.23 49.06 11.43
CA SER A 42 6.21 48.47 10.52
C SER A 42 7.62 48.90 10.91
N LEU A 43 8.60 48.00 10.77
CA LEU A 43 10.01 48.30 10.99
C LEU A 43 10.85 47.79 9.81
N HIS A 44 11.49 48.74 9.12
CA HIS A 44 12.62 48.45 8.25
C HIS A 44 13.88 48.24 9.07
N PHE A 45 14.76 47.35 8.65
CA PHE A 45 16.20 47.55 8.80
C PHE A 45 16.95 47.11 7.53
N THR A 46 18.06 47.76 7.26
CA THR A 46 18.91 47.58 6.08
C THR A 46 20.31 47.12 6.47
N THR A 47 20.95 46.31 5.62
CA THR A 47 22.43 46.14 5.40
C THR A 47 22.59 44.94 4.46
N SER A 48 23.00 45.09 3.19
CA SER A 48 24.32 45.43 2.64
C SER A 48 25.18 44.18 2.35
N TYR A 49 25.36 43.86 1.07
CA TYR A 49 26.30 42.86 0.59
C TYR A 49 27.76 43.27 0.87
N SER A 50 28.61 42.31 1.19
CA SER A 50 30.03 42.33 0.84
C SER A 50 30.42 40.97 0.25
N SER A 51 31.46 40.95 -0.56
CA SER A 51 31.92 39.75 -1.27
C SER A 51 33.38 39.48 -0.97
N ASN A 52 33.79 38.22 -0.99
CA ASN A 52 35.18 37.86 -1.23
C ASN A 52 35.28 36.53 -1.97
N LYS A 53 36.18 36.49 -2.95
CA LYS A 53 36.63 35.26 -3.61
C LYS A 53 38.00 34.92 -3.04
N GLN A 54 38.32 33.64 -2.95
CA GLN A 54 39.70 33.18 -3.13
C GLN A 54 39.74 31.96 -4.04
N SER A 55 40.77 31.92 -4.88
CA SER A 55 41.10 30.85 -5.81
C SER A 55 42.08 29.87 -5.19
N PHE A 56 42.24 28.68 -5.77
CA PHE A 56 43.57 28.21 -6.16
C PHE A 56 43.51 27.25 -7.36
N SER A 57 44.69 27.01 -7.95
CA SER A 57 44.99 26.20 -9.14
C SER A 57 46.04 25.13 -8.73
N ASN A 58 46.61 24.23 -9.56
CA ASN A 58 46.61 23.99 -11.00
C ASN A 58 47.18 22.56 -11.28
N LEU A 59 47.35 22.18 -12.57
CA LEU A 59 48.17 21.04 -13.08
C LEU A 59 47.62 19.60 -12.83
N GLY A 60 47.87 18.61 -13.72
CA GLY A 60 48.37 18.70 -15.10
C GLY A 60 48.91 17.39 -15.71
N LEU A 61 48.62 17.17 -17.01
CA LEU A 61 49.24 16.20 -17.96
C LEU A 61 48.95 14.68 -17.74
N GLY A 62 48.75 13.85 -18.78
CA GLY A 62 48.54 14.14 -20.22
C GLY A 62 48.58 12.88 -21.13
N PHE A 63 48.01 13.00 -22.35
CA PHE A 63 48.05 12.02 -23.50
C PHE A 63 47.42 10.63 -23.29
N SER A 64 46.87 9.90 -24.28
CA SER A 64 46.23 10.19 -25.60
C SER A 64 45.39 8.92 -25.99
N SER A 65 44.47 8.84 -26.96
CA SER A 65 44.22 9.66 -28.16
C SER A 65 42.78 9.51 -28.69
N SER A 66 42.37 10.47 -29.53
CA SER A 66 41.42 10.39 -30.66
C SER A 66 40.20 9.44 -30.64
N PHE A 67 38.99 10.02 -30.63
CA PHE A 67 38.19 10.17 -31.88
C PHE A 67 37.21 11.36 -31.77
N THR A 68 36.67 11.83 -32.90
CA THR A 68 36.12 13.19 -33.04
C THR A 68 34.65 13.25 -33.50
N SER A 69 33.86 14.10 -32.85
CA SER A 69 32.93 15.01 -33.54
C SER A 69 32.73 16.29 -32.72
N THR A 70 32.48 17.42 -33.40
CA THR A 70 32.58 18.77 -32.81
C THR A 70 31.23 19.43 -32.66
N ILE A 71 30.90 19.90 -31.45
CA ILE A 71 29.85 20.90 -31.21
C ILE A 71 30.53 22.20 -30.77
N ARG A 72 30.16 23.33 -31.37
CA ARG A 72 30.58 24.68 -30.97
C ARG A 72 29.34 25.55 -30.66
N GLY A 73 29.35 26.27 -29.54
CA GLY A 73 28.48 27.44 -29.31
C GLY A 73 28.97 28.67 -30.09
N PHE A 74 28.43 29.89 -29.93
CA PHE A 74 27.50 30.49 -28.93
C PHE A 74 26.62 31.56 -29.65
N CYS A 75 25.62 32.24 -29.07
CA CYS A 75 25.13 32.40 -27.68
C CYS A 75 23.56 32.39 -27.68
N SER A 76 22.72 33.11 -26.91
CA SER A 76 22.90 34.23 -25.95
C SER A 76 21.75 34.36 -24.92
N ARG A 77 22.08 34.96 -23.77
CA ARG A 77 21.23 35.62 -22.74
C ARG A 77 19.80 35.14 -22.40
N GLU A 78 19.73 34.51 -21.22
CA GLU A 78 18.97 34.95 -20.03
C GLU A 78 17.51 35.49 -20.17
N ILE A 79 16.55 34.81 -19.50
CA ILE A 79 15.91 35.30 -18.25
C ILE A 79 14.98 34.21 -17.64
N MET A 80 14.97 34.13 -16.29
CA MET A 80 14.04 33.38 -15.41
C MET A 80 13.51 32.00 -15.84
N SER A 81 14.15 30.94 -15.33
CA SER A 81 13.46 29.68 -15.01
C SER A 81 13.12 29.65 -13.52
N ASN A 82 11.84 29.65 -13.17
CA ASN A 82 11.37 29.39 -11.81
C ASN A 82 9.87 28.99 -11.83
N LYS A 83 9.46 28.06 -10.96
CA LYS A 83 8.06 27.59 -10.77
C LYS A 83 7.33 26.92 -11.96
N VAL A 84 7.80 25.76 -12.43
CA VAL A 84 6.89 24.67 -12.91
C VAL A 84 7.42 23.31 -12.46
N ALA A 85 7.43 23.08 -11.14
CA ALA A 85 7.80 21.80 -10.52
C ALA A 85 7.05 21.67 -9.19
N SER A 86 5.71 21.58 -9.26
CA SER A 86 4.83 21.63 -8.08
C SER A 86 3.44 21.04 -8.36
N SER A 87 3.39 19.86 -8.99
CA SER A 87 2.13 19.20 -9.38
C SER A 87 2.20 17.67 -9.53
N LEU A 88 3.32 17.04 -9.14
CA LEU A 88 3.50 15.59 -9.10
C LEU A 88 3.79 15.04 -7.68
N GLU A 89 3.86 15.92 -6.67
CA GLU A 89 4.22 15.58 -5.28
C GLU A 89 3.07 14.97 -4.46
N ASN A 90 1.86 14.86 -5.03
CA ASN A 90 0.67 14.33 -4.35
C ASN A 90 0.53 12.80 -4.38
N LEU A 91 1.62 12.08 -4.68
CA LEU A 91 1.83 10.73 -4.14
C LEU A 91 2.92 10.86 -3.07
N GLN A 92 2.51 10.82 -1.81
CA GLN A 92 3.41 10.99 -0.66
C GLN A 92 4.30 9.76 -0.46
N ILE A 93 5.32 9.63 -1.31
CA ILE A 93 6.64 9.31 -0.79
C ILE A 93 6.99 10.49 0.11
N SER A 94 6.94 10.30 1.43
CA SER A 94 7.34 11.33 2.39
C SER A 94 8.79 11.70 2.11
N ASP A 95 9.04 12.98 1.81
CA ASP A 95 10.39 13.49 1.59
C ASP A 95 11.27 13.09 2.78
N SER A 96 12.43 12.50 2.49
CA SER A 96 13.22 11.74 3.47
C SER A 96 14.09 12.66 4.34
N SER A 97 13.44 13.69 4.88
CA SER A 97 13.87 14.39 6.09
C SER A 97 14.28 13.34 7.13
N SER A 98 15.51 13.47 7.65
CA SER A 98 16.09 12.43 8.50
C SER A 98 15.27 12.29 9.79
N VAL A 99 14.73 11.09 10.05
CA VAL A 99 14.04 10.79 11.30
C VAL A 99 14.96 11.08 12.48
N THR A 100 14.47 11.71 13.55
CA THR A 100 15.28 11.97 14.75
C THR A 100 15.54 10.66 15.51
N TYR A 101 16.78 10.47 15.96
CA TYR A 101 17.20 9.30 16.75
C TYR A 101 17.65 9.73 18.14
N LEU A 102 17.15 9.06 19.18
CA LEU A 102 17.39 9.39 20.60
C LEU A 102 18.64 8.72 21.18
N SER A 103 19.34 9.43 22.06
CA SER A 103 20.20 8.83 23.08
C SER A 103 19.42 7.99 24.10
N ALA A 104 20.12 7.16 24.87
CA ALA A 104 19.52 6.42 25.99
C ALA A 104 18.91 7.38 27.03
N LYS A 105 19.54 8.54 27.22
CA LYS A 105 19.13 9.59 28.16
C LYS A 105 17.84 10.30 27.71
N GLU A 106 17.76 10.73 26.45
CA GLU A 106 16.55 11.40 25.94
C GLU A 106 15.34 10.45 25.92
N ALA A 107 15.56 9.17 25.62
CA ALA A 107 14.51 8.15 25.71
C ALA A 107 13.97 8.01 27.15
N ALA A 108 14.86 7.94 28.15
CA ALA A 108 14.45 7.90 29.55
C ALA A 108 13.70 9.16 30.00
N GLU A 109 14.18 10.35 29.61
CA GLU A 109 13.48 11.60 29.94
C GLU A 109 12.09 11.70 29.31
N ILE A 110 11.92 11.25 28.05
CA ILE A 110 10.62 11.26 27.38
C ILE A 110 9.64 10.31 28.09
N ASP A 111 10.08 9.10 28.44
CA ASP A 111 9.28 8.13 29.19
C ASP A 111 8.88 8.68 30.58
N GLU A 112 9.79 9.32 31.31
CA GLU A 112 9.50 9.99 32.59
C GLU A 112 8.47 11.13 32.43
N ILE A 113 8.52 11.90 31.34
CA ILE A 113 7.58 13.00 31.11
C ILE A 113 6.19 12.47 30.71
N LEU A 114 6.13 11.43 29.88
CA LEU A 114 4.89 10.75 29.50
C LEU A 114 4.18 10.16 30.73
N MET A 115 4.92 9.40 31.56
CA MET A 115 4.35 8.69 32.71
C MET A 115 4.15 9.56 33.96
N GLY A 116 4.88 10.68 34.08
CA GLY A 116 4.74 11.63 35.17
C GLY A 116 3.80 12.80 34.79
N PRO A 117 4.33 14.00 34.44
CA PRO A 117 3.55 15.21 34.15
C PRO A 117 2.39 15.07 33.17
N LEU A 118 2.45 14.14 32.20
CA LEU A 118 1.40 13.95 31.19
C LEU A 118 0.39 12.84 31.55
N GLY A 119 0.62 12.09 32.63
CA GLY A 119 -0.36 11.18 33.22
C GLY A 119 -0.69 9.91 32.42
N PHE A 120 0.10 9.55 31.41
CA PHE A 120 -0.05 8.25 30.73
C PHE A 120 0.35 7.12 31.68
N SER A 121 -0.51 6.12 31.87
CA SER A 121 -0.16 4.97 32.70
C SER A 121 0.68 3.93 31.92
N VAL A 122 1.52 3.18 32.64
CA VAL A 122 2.47 2.21 32.04
C VAL A 122 1.76 1.21 31.13
N ASP A 123 0.57 0.75 31.55
CA ASP A 123 -0.28 -0.17 30.81
C ASP A 123 -0.87 0.46 29.53
N GLN A 124 -1.22 1.75 29.51
CA GLN A 124 -1.68 2.44 28.30
C GLN A 124 -0.56 2.51 27.24
N LEU A 125 0.65 2.89 27.64
CA LEU A 125 1.78 2.99 26.72
C LEU A 125 2.21 1.61 26.21
N MET A 126 2.25 0.61 27.10
CA MET A 126 2.59 -0.79 26.79
C MET A 126 1.55 -1.46 25.89
N GLU A 127 0.26 -1.19 26.09
CA GLU A 127 -0.82 -1.69 25.22
C GLU A 127 -0.67 -1.16 23.78
N LEU A 128 -0.39 0.13 23.64
CA LEU A 128 -0.19 0.78 22.34
C LEU A 128 1.15 0.37 21.69
N ALA A 129 2.19 0.16 22.48
CA ALA A 129 3.50 -0.30 22.02
C ALA A 129 3.43 -1.73 21.47
N GLY A 130 2.93 -2.70 22.25
CA GLY A 130 2.78 -4.08 21.80
C GLY A 130 1.79 -4.24 20.65
N LEU A 131 0.71 -3.43 20.60
CA LEU A 131 -0.14 -3.34 19.42
C LEU A 131 0.64 -2.87 18.18
N SER A 132 1.51 -1.86 18.33
CA SER A 132 2.35 -1.35 17.23
C SER A 132 3.33 -2.43 16.72
N VAL A 133 3.89 -3.25 17.61
CA VAL A 133 4.73 -4.41 17.26
C VAL A 133 3.93 -5.44 16.47
N ALA A 134 2.78 -5.86 16.99
CA ALA A 134 1.91 -6.83 16.33
C ALA A 134 1.44 -6.36 14.94
N THR A 135 1.11 -5.06 14.79
CA THR A 135 0.74 -4.48 13.49
C THR A 135 1.94 -4.41 12.53
N SER A 136 3.14 -4.05 13.01
CA SER A 136 4.36 -4.01 12.17
C SER A 136 4.70 -5.40 11.60
N ILE A 137 4.57 -6.45 12.43
CA ILE A 137 4.74 -7.84 12.01
C ILE A 137 3.67 -8.21 10.98
N ALA A 138 2.39 -7.90 11.25
CA ALA A 138 1.29 -8.24 10.34
C ALA A 138 1.27 -7.43 9.03
N GLU A 139 1.91 -6.26 8.96
CA GLU A 139 2.13 -5.55 7.69
C GLU A 139 3.00 -6.37 6.73
N VAL A 140 3.98 -7.13 7.25
CA VAL A 140 4.94 -7.91 6.47
C VAL A 140 4.58 -9.40 6.41
N TYR A 141 4.64 -10.08 7.54
CA TYR A 141 4.73 -11.54 7.64
C TYR A 141 3.35 -12.17 7.80
N LYS A 142 2.64 -12.47 6.70
CA LYS A 142 1.21 -12.85 6.74
C LYS A 142 0.95 -14.17 7.51
N PRO A 143 -0.17 -14.32 8.24
CA PRO A 143 -0.44 -15.52 9.05
C PRO A 143 -0.57 -16.82 8.23
N SER A 144 -0.85 -16.69 6.93
CA SER A 144 -0.92 -17.77 5.95
C SER A 144 0.44 -18.39 5.60
N GLU A 145 1.54 -17.72 5.93
CA GLU A 145 2.91 -18.16 5.66
C GLU A 145 3.78 -18.21 6.92
N TYR A 146 3.58 -17.26 7.83
CA TYR A 146 4.37 -17.07 9.04
C TYR A 146 3.47 -17.23 10.27
N SER A 147 2.88 -18.41 10.45
CA SER A 147 1.82 -18.65 11.44
C SER A 147 2.37 -18.77 12.86
N ARG A 148 3.53 -19.40 13.03
CA ARG A 148 4.11 -19.80 14.32
C ARG A 148 5.05 -18.73 14.83
N ILE A 149 4.72 -18.09 15.94
CA ILE A 149 5.49 -16.98 16.49
C ILE A 149 6.05 -17.39 17.86
N LEU A 150 7.37 -17.37 18.06
CA LEU A 150 7.95 -17.41 19.40
C LEU A 150 8.14 -15.97 19.90
N VAL A 151 7.78 -15.68 21.15
CA VAL A 151 7.98 -14.37 21.78
C VAL A 151 8.83 -14.56 23.03
N ILE A 152 10.02 -13.95 23.03
CA ILE A 152 11.01 -14.11 24.12
C ILE A 152 11.00 -12.85 24.99
N CYS A 153 10.28 -12.92 26.11
CA CYS A 153 10.00 -11.80 27.00
C CYS A 153 11.05 -11.65 28.11
N GLY A 154 11.56 -10.43 28.28
CA GLY A 154 12.41 -10.04 29.41
C GLY A 154 11.64 -9.60 30.66
N PRO A 155 12.34 -9.31 31.78
CA PRO A 155 11.71 -8.96 33.05
C PRO A 155 11.19 -7.51 33.12
N GLY A 156 11.64 -6.63 32.22
CA GLY A 156 11.27 -5.20 32.17
C GLY A 156 10.20 -4.89 31.14
N ASN A 157 9.96 -3.58 30.90
CA ASN A 157 8.88 -3.10 30.04
C ASN A 157 8.85 -3.75 28.66
N ASN A 158 10.00 -3.90 27.98
CA ASN A 158 10.09 -4.55 26.66
C ASN A 158 9.47 -5.97 26.65
N GLY A 159 9.64 -6.73 27.73
CA GLY A 159 8.99 -8.03 27.87
C GLY A 159 7.48 -7.95 28.01
N GLY A 160 6.97 -6.90 28.67
CA GLY A 160 5.54 -6.56 28.72
C GLY A 160 4.98 -6.14 27.35
N ASP A 161 5.72 -5.32 26.60
CA ASP A 161 5.40 -4.97 25.21
C ASP A 161 5.32 -6.23 24.33
N GLY A 162 6.22 -7.20 24.53
CA GLY A 162 6.17 -8.53 23.93
C GLY A 162 4.94 -9.36 24.31
N LEU A 163 4.54 -9.38 25.59
CA LEU A 163 3.32 -10.08 26.04
C LEU A 163 2.05 -9.47 25.40
N VAL A 164 1.97 -8.14 25.33
CA VAL A 164 0.89 -7.42 24.62
C VAL A 164 0.90 -7.76 23.13
N ALA A 165 2.07 -7.71 22.49
CA ALA A 165 2.21 -8.04 21.06
C ALA A 165 1.74 -9.47 20.77
N ALA A 166 2.10 -10.44 21.62
CA ALA A 166 1.64 -11.82 21.49
C ALA A 166 0.12 -11.96 21.56
N ARG A 167 -0.56 -11.21 22.46
CA ARG A 167 -2.03 -11.20 22.55
C ARG A 167 -2.66 -10.64 21.27
N HIS A 168 -2.16 -9.53 20.74
CA HIS A 168 -2.68 -8.98 19.47
C HIS A 168 -2.40 -9.91 18.30
N LEU A 169 -1.24 -10.56 18.24
CA LEU A 169 -0.94 -11.57 17.21
C LEU A 169 -1.88 -12.78 17.29
N HIS A 170 -2.25 -13.27 18.48
CA HIS A 170 -3.30 -14.28 18.61
C HIS A 170 -4.62 -13.81 17.95
N HIS A 171 -5.06 -12.58 18.24
CA HIS A 171 -6.26 -12.00 17.63
C HIS A 171 -6.14 -11.70 16.14
N PHE A 172 -4.93 -11.52 15.60
CA PHE A 172 -4.66 -11.37 14.17
C PHE A 172 -4.52 -12.71 13.42
N GLY A 173 -4.76 -13.85 14.10
CA GLY A 173 -4.77 -15.19 13.49
C GLY A 173 -3.44 -15.92 13.50
N TYR A 174 -2.44 -15.43 14.24
CA TYR A 174 -1.18 -16.14 14.45
C TYR A 174 -1.29 -17.16 15.59
N ARG A 175 -0.29 -18.03 15.68
CA ARG A 175 -0.10 -19.02 16.74
C ARG A 175 1.13 -18.63 17.59
N PRO A 176 1.00 -17.72 18.56
CA PRO A 176 2.09 -17.33 19.44
C PRO A 176 2.41 -18.41 20.49
N TYR A 177 3.67 -18.43 20.90
CA TYR A 177 4.25 -19.20 22.00
C TYR A 177 5.13 -18.24 22.81
N ILE A 178 5.10 -18.31 24.14
CA ILE A 178 5.84 -17.38 25.00
C ILE A 178 6.98 -18.08 25.71
N CYS A 179 8.21 -17.57 25.57
CA CYS A 179 9.27 -17.86 26.53
C CYS A 179 9.41 -16.65 27.47
N TYR A 180 9.10 -16.82 28.76
CA TYR A 180 9.23 -15.74 29.76
C TYR A 180 10.00 -16.23 31.00
N PRO A 181 11.35 -16.35 30.93
CA PRO A 181 12.14 -17.06 31.94
C PRO A 181 12.20 -16.40 33.32
N LYS A 182 11.98 -15.08 33.38
CA LYS A 182 11.99 -14.30 34.63
C LYS A 182 10.73 -13.45 34.71
N ARG A 183 9.61 -14.11 35.05
CA ARG A 183 8.30 -13.48 35.25
C ARG A 183 8.38 -12.41 36.34
N THR A 184 7.95 -11.18 36.04
CA THR A 184 7.92 -10.07 37.00
C THR A 184 6.64 -10.11 37.84
N SER A 185 6.77 -10.05 39.17
CA SER A 185 5.68 -10.22 40.14
C SER A 185 4.76 -8.99 40.33
N LYS A 186 4.95 -7.93 39.54
CA LYS A 186 4.07 -6.74 39.57
C LYS A 186 2.72 -7.06 38.91
N ALA A 187 1.63 -6.60 39.51
CA ALA A 187 0.25 -6.94 39.09
C ALA A 187 -0.03 -6.75 37.59
N LEU A 188 0.54 -5.73 36.94
CA LEU A 188 0.45 -5.53 35.48
C LEU A 188 0.93 -6.75 34.68
N TYR A 189 2.14 -7.25 35.00
CA TYR A 189 2.76 -8.36 34.29
C TYR A 189 2.04 -9.68 34.58
N THR A 190 1.57 -9.87 35.82
CA THR A 190 0.66 -10.98 36.16
C THR A 190 -0.62 -10.93 35.35
N GLY A 191 -1.23 -9.74 35.18
CA GLY A 191 -2.43 -9.55 34.37
C GLY A 191 -2.21 -9.87 32.88
N LEU A 192 -1.11 -9.42 32.28
CA LEU A 192 -0.74 -9.75 30.90
C LEU A 192 -0.54 -11.26 30.69
N VAL A 193 0.09 -11.92 31.66
CA VAL A 193 0.24 -13.38 31.68
C VAL A 193 -1.13 -14.07 31.75
N THR A 194 -2.01 -13.67 32.68
CA THR A 194 -3.37 -14.22 32.81
C THR A 194 -4.21 -14.00 31.55
N GLN A 195 -4.06 -12.88 30.85
CA GLN A 195 -4.73 -12.64 29.56
C GLN A 195 -4.30 -13.67 28.51
N LEU A 196 -3.00 -13.91 28.36
CA LEU A 196 -2.46 -14.90 27.41
C LEU A 196 -2.85 -16.34 27.79
N GLU A 197 -2.77 -16.69 29.08
CA GLU A 197 -3.20 -17.99 29.60
C GLU A 197 -4.71 -18.21 29.36
N SER A 198 -5.54 -17.15 29.46
CA SER A 198 -6.99 -17.23 29.14
C SER A 198 -7.31 -17.44 27.65
N LEU A 199 -6.38 -17.08 26.75
CA LEU A 199 -6.45 -17.32 25.31
C LEU A 199 -5.82 -18.69 24.91
N SER A 200 -5.47 -19.52 25.90
CA SER A 200 -4.73 -20.78 25.72
C SER A 200 -3.38 -20.60 24.98
N VAL A 201 -2.74 -19.42 25.09
CA VAL A 201 -1.42 -19.19 24.51
C VAL A 201 -0.36 -19.94 25.35
N PRO A 202 0.40 -20.88 24.76
CA PRO A 202 1.35 -21.70 25.51
C PRO A 202 2.56 -20.89 25.98
N PHE A 203 2.94 -21.11 27.24
CA PHE A 203 4.22 -20.65 27.80
C PHE A 203 5.19 -21.84 27.84
N LEU A 204 6.36 -21.68 27.21
CA LEU A 204 7.44 -22.66 27.16
C LEU A 204 8.52 -22.30 28.18
N SER A 205 9.11 -23.31 28.83
CA SER A 205 10.36 -23.12 29.58
C SER A 205 11.56 -23.05 28.63
N LEU A 206 12.75 -22.78 29.18
CA LEU A 206 14.01 -22.83 28.43
C LEU A 206 14.42 -24.26 28.04
N GLU A 207 13.92 -25.24 28.78
CA GLU A 207 14.19 -26.67 28.60
C GLU A 207 13.25 -27.25 27.52
N ASP A 208 12.05 -26.68 27.37
CA ASP A 208 11.10 -27.01 26.29
C ASP A 208 11.45 -26.33 24.94
N LEU A 209 12.30 -25.29 24.95
CA LEU A 209 12.71 -24.61 23.72
C LEU A 209 13.74 -25.45 22.94
N PRO A 210 13.50 -25.73 21.64
CA PRO A 210 14.46 -26.43 20.82
C PRO A 210 15.77 -25.64 20.68
N GLN A 211 16.88 -26.35 20.46
CA GLN A 211 18.20 -25.74 20.33
C GLN A 211 18.34 -24.94 19.03
N ASP A 212 17.67 -25.39 17.97
CA ASP A 212 17.45 -24.67 16.72
C ASP A 212 15.97 -24.25 16.65
N LEU A 213 15.72 -22.94 16.59
CA LEU A 213 14.37 -22.38 16.57
C LEU A 213 13.75 -22.35 15.17
N SER A 214 14.55 -22.59 14.10
CA SER A 214 14.13 -22.38 12.70
C SER A 214 13.09 -23.38 12.19
N ASN A 215 13.07 -24.59 12.74
CA ASN A 215 12.13 -25.63 12.34
C ASN A 215 10.74 -25.43 12.95
N ASP A 216 10.67 -24.91 14.18
CA ASP A 216 9.45 -24.87 15.01
C ASP A 216 8.71 -23.53 14.95
N PHE A 217 9.39 -22.43 14.62
CA PHE A 217 8.82 -21.09 14.56
C PHE A 217 9.13 -20.42 13.22
N ASP A 218 8.18 -19.63 12.71
CA ASP A 218 8.32 -18.90 11.45
C ASP A 218 8.86 -17.47 11.70
N VAL A 219 8.55 -16.92 12.89
CA VAL A 219 9.05 -15.63 13.41
C VAL A 219 9.50 -15.82 14.86
N VAL A 220 10.60 -15.20 15.25
CA VAL A 220 11.00 -15.05 16.66
C VAL A 220 11.06 -13.57 17.04
N ILE A 221 10.22 -13.18 18.00
CA ILE A 221 10.20 -11.83 18.56
C ILE A 221 11.18 -11.75 19.73
N ASP A 222 12.17 -10.89 19.57
CA ASP A 222 13.10 -10.49 20.61
C ASP A 222 12.50 -9.31 21.40
N ALA A 223 12.04 -9.61 22.62
CA ALA A 223 11.46 -8.66 23.57
C ALA A 223 12.17 -8.74 24.93
N MET A 224 13.48 -9.03 24.94
CA MET A 224 14.24 -9.27 26.18
C MET A 224 14.72 -7.97 26.84
N PHE A 225 15.37 -7.08 26.10
CA PHE A 225 15.98 -5.86 26.64
C PHE A 225 15.66 -4.64 25.77
N GLY A 226 15.21 -3.55 26.39
CA GLY A 226 14.95 -2.26 25.72
C GLY A 226 16.02 -1.22 26.07
N PHE A 227 15.79 0.04 25.67
CA PHE A 227 16.75 1.16 25.85
C PHE A 227 17.25 1.42 27.28
N SER A 228 16.51 0.96 28.31
CA SER A 228 16.87 1.10 29.72
C SER A 228 17.73 -0.05 30.29
N PHE A 229 18.15 -1.01 29.44
CA PHE A 229 19.07 -2.07 29.83
C PHE A 229 20.54 -1.61 29.78
N HIS A 230 21.33 -1.99 30.78
CA HIS A 230 22.74 -1.61 30.91
C HIS A 230 23.62 -2.80 31.34
N GLY A 231 24.83 -2.87 30.79
CA GLY A 231 25.80 -3.94 31.03
C GLY A 231 25.58 -5.19 30.16
N THR A 232 26.31 -6.26 30.45
CA THR A 232 26.23 -7.52 29.70
C THR A 232 24.97 -8.31 30.05
N PRO A 233 24.30 -8.97 29.09
CA PRO A 233 23.33 -10.03 29.35
C PRO A 233 23.86 -11.09 30.32
N ARG A 234 22.96 -11.73 31.07
CA ARG A 234 23.29 -12.74 32.10
C ARG A 234 22.32 -13.92 32.03
N PRO A 235 22.68 -15.10 32.57
CA PRO A 235 21.83 -16.29 32.53
C PRO A 235 20.40 -16.03 32.98
N PRO A 236 19.37 -16.45 32.21
CA PRO A 236 19.43 -17.29 31.00
C PRO A 236 19.41 -16.51 29.66
N PHE A 237 19.49 -15.17 29.68
CA PHE A 237 19.26 -14.37 28.47
C PHE A 237 20.47 -14.32 27.53
N ASP A 238 21.66 -14.68 28.00
CA ASP A 238 22.84 -14.91 27.18
C ASP A 238 22.68 -16.13 26.26
N ASP A 239 22.20 -17.27 26.76
CA ASP A 239 21.87 -18.45 25.94
C ASP A 239 20.83 -18.11 24.86
N LEU A 240 19.74 -17.43 25.25
CA LEU A 240 18.69 -17.00 24.32
C LEU A 240 19.22 -16.07 23.21
N ILE A 241 20.09 -15.12 23.55
CA ILE A 241 20.75 -14.25 22.57
C ILE A 241 21.67 -15.07 21.65
N GLN A 242 22.41 -16.06 22.15
CA GLN A 242 23.25 -16.93 21.32
C GLN A 242 22.42 -17.83 20.38
N ARG A 243 21.25 -18.32 20.80
CA ARG A 243 20.30 -19.02 19.91
C ARG A 243 19.79 -18.10 18.79
N LEU A 244 19.48 -16.84 19.08
CA LEU A 244 19.10 -15.87 18.04
C LEU A 244 20.25 -15.53 17.08
N VAL A 245 21.48 -15.41 17.59
CA VAL A 245 22.69 -15.20 16.76
C VAL A 245 23.00 -16.40 15.86
N SER A 246 22.65 -17.63 16.26
CA SER A 246 22.92 -18.82 15.45
C SER A 246 22.01 -18.94 14.23
N LEU A 247 20.73 -18.54 14.33
CA LEU A 247 19.76 -18.58 13.22
C LEU A 247 20.29 -17.92 11.94
N HIS A 248 20.88 -16.72 12.07
CA HIS A 248 21.39 -15.95 10.94
C HIS A 248 22.62 -16.60 10.27
N ARG A 249 23.25 -17.62 10.88
CA ARG A 249 24.41 -18.33 10.31
C ARG A 249 24.02 -19.49 9.39
N TYR A 250 22.77 -19.94 9.42
CA TYR A 250 22.29 -21.08 8.62
C TYR A 250 21.81 -20.70 7.20
N ASP A 251 21.56 -19.42 6.92
CA ASP A 251 20.97 -18.92 5.65
C ASP A 251 21.77 -19.31 4.38
N HIS A 252 23.08 -19.55 4.52
CA HIS A 252 23.92 -20.08 3.43
C HIS A 252 23.49 -21.46 2.88
N ALA A 253 22.57 -22.17 3.55
CA ALA A 253 22.16 -23.54 3.24
C ALA A 253 20.74 -23.71 2.63
N HIS A 254 20.16 -22.65 2.03
CA HIS A 254 18.93 -22.73 1.21
C HIS A 254 17.64 -23.22 1.91
N GLN A 255 17.60 -23.24 3.25
CA GLN A 255 16.37 -23.50 4.02
C GLN A 255 15.80 -22.18 4.57
N ARG A 256 14.46 -22.04 4.57
CA ARG A 256 13.76 -20.86 5.09
C ARG A 256 13.96 -20.76 6.59
N SER A 257 14.85 -19.88 7.04
CA SER A 257 15.11 -19.61 8.46
C SER A 257 13.93 -18.87 9.11
N ALA A 258 13.84 -18.94 10.44
CA ALA A 258 12.92 -18.12 11.22
C ALA A 258 13.41 -16.66 11.20
N VAL A 259 12.53 -15.72 10.84
CA VAL A 259 12.87 -14.29 10.82
C VAL A 259 12.86 -13.70 12.22
N ILE A 260 13.80 -12.79 12.51
CA ILE A 260 13.96 -12.21 13.85
C ILE A 260 13.39 -10.78 13.87
N ALA A 261 12.49 -10.52 14.81
CA ALA A 261 11.85 -9.21 15.01
C ALA A 261 12.20 -8.66 16.41
N SER A 262 13.09 -7.66 16.48
CA SER A 262 13.44 -7.01 17.75
C SER A 262 12.51 -5.85 18.08
N VAL A 263 12.02 -5.83 19.32
CA VAL A 263 11.18 -4.77 19.87
C VAL A 263 12.06 -3.69 20.49
N ASP A 264 11.83 -2.45 20.07
CA ASP A 264 12.56 -1.22 20.38
C ASP A 264 14.04 -1.17 19.94
N ILE A 265 14.86 -2.11 20.43
CA ILE A 265 16.30 -2.25 20.21
C ILE A 265 16.64 -3.76 20.17
N PRO A 266 17.59 -4.23 19.34
CA PRO A 266 18.03 -5.62 19.38
C PRO A 266 18.74 -5.96 20.69
N SER A 267 18.30 -7.01 21.37
CA SER A 267 18.81 -7.35 22.70
C SER A 267 20.31 -7.64 22.72
N GLY A 268 21.02 -6.98 23.62
CA GLY A 268 22.47 -7.07 23.74
C GLY A 268 23.26 -6.05 22.91
N TRP A 269 22.61 -5.28 22.02
CA TRP A 269 23.26 -4.12 21.39
C TRP A 269 23.44 -2.98 22.40
N HIS A 270 24.48 -2.16 22.23
CA HIS A 270 24.59 -0.89 22.94
C HIS A 270 23.58 0.12 22.37
N VAL A 271 22.86 0.82 23.24
CA VAL A 271 21.71 1.69 22.92
C VAL A 271 22.05 2.83 21.95
N GLU A 272 23.32 3.23 21.87
CA GLU A 272 23.77 4.32 21.00
C GLU A 272 24.74 3.88 19.90
N GLU A 273 25.63 2.93 20.18
CA GLU A 273 26.64 2.46 19.22
C GLU A 273 26.20 1.26 18.38
N GLY A 274 25.16 0.54 18.81
CA GLY A 274 24.67 -0.70 18.19
C GLY A 274 25.47 -1.93 18.60
N ASP A 275 25.69 -2.83 17.64
CA ASP A 275 26.43 -4.08 17.83
C ASP A 275 27.94 -3.82 17.97
N ILE A 276 28.40 -3.61 19.21
CA ILE A 276 29.82 -3.45 19.54
C ILE A 276 30.51 -4.81 19.43
N GLY A 277 31.21 -5.02 18.31
CA GLY A 277 31.93 -6.26 17.99
C GLY A 277 31.40 -6.94 16.72
N GLY A 278 30.13 -6.73 16.38
CA GLY A 278 29.53 -7.31 15.18
C GLY A 278 29.04 -8.75 15.34
N GLU A 279 29.04 -9.28 16.58
CA GLU A 279 28.63 -10.66 16.91
C GLU A 279 27.19 -10.74 17.47
N GLY A 280 26.53 -9.61 17.69
CA GLY A 280 25.16 -9.54 18.21
C GLY A 280 24.08 -9.96 17.21
N ILE A 281 22.83 -9.98 17.68
CA ILE A 281 21.64 -10.37 16.90
C ILE A 281 21.55 -9.54 15.62
N LYS A 282 21.18 -10.17 14.50
CA LYS A 282 20.89 -9.54 13.21
C LYS A 282 19.38 -9.63 12.91
N PRO A 283 18.54 -8.73 13.44
CA PRO A 283 17.10 -8.81 13.17
C PRO A 283 16.76 -8.43 11.73
N ASP A 284 15.78 -9.15 11.17
CA ASP A 284 15.14 -8.81 9.90
C ASP A 284 14.19 -7.62 10.04
N MET A 285 13.54 -7.54 11.21
CA MET A 285 12.64 -6.46 11.59
C MET A 285 13.08 -5.78 12.89
N LEU A 286 13.11 -4.45 12.88
CA LEU A 286 13.22 -3.62 14.08
C LEU A 286 11.95 -2.77 14.22
N VAL A 287 11.29 -2.83 15.36
CA VAL A 287 10.13 -1.97 15.68
C VAL A 287 10.53 -0.99 16.77
N SER A 288 11.04 0.18 16.40
CA SER A 288 11.38 1.23 17.35
C SER A 288 10.14 1.88 17.94
N LEU A 289 10.08 2.03 19.26
CA LEU A 289 8.95 2.61 19.99
C LEU A 289 9.23 4.08 20.34
N THR A 290 8.20 4.93 20.28
CA THR A 290 8.24 6.39 20.57
C THR A 290 9.06 7.18 19.53
N ALA A 291 10.36 6.87 19.43
CA ALA A 291 11.30 7.30 18.40
C ALA A 291 12.47 6.29 18.35
N PRO A 292 13.16 6.11 17.20
CA PRO A 292 14.30 5.20 17.13
C PRO A 292 15.44 5.65 18.04
N LYS A 293 16.12 4.70 18.69
CA LYS A 293 17.33 4.98 19.46
C LYS A 293 18.57 4.97 18.56
N LEU A 294 19.63 5.67 18.96
CA LEU A 294 20.83 5.92 18.14
C LEU A 294 21.44 4.64 17.54
N CYS A 295 21.39 3.50 18.25
CA CYS A 295 21.78 2.18 17.76
C CYS A 295 21.10 1.77 16.44
N ALA A 296 19.86 2.21 16.19
CA ALA A 296 19.10 1.87 14.99
C ALA A 296 19.71 2.46 13.71
N LYS A 297 20.64 3.43 13.81
CA LYS A 297 21.48 3.88 12.69
C LYS A 297 22.44 2.78 12.17
N LYS A 298 22.60 1.68 12.92
CA LYS A 298 23.36 0.48 12.55
C LYS A 298 22.47 -0.68 12.10
N PHE A 299 21.14 -0.53 12.10
CA PHE A 299 20.24 -1.57 11.65
C PHE A 299 20.33 -1.75 10.12
N CYS A 300 20.51 -2.99 9.69
CA CYS A 300 20.70 -3.37 8.29
C CYS A 300 19.63 -4.34 7.75
N GLY A 301 18.66 -4.74 8.58
CA GLY A 301 17.57 -5.63 8.15
C GLY A 301 16.62 -4.96 7.16
N PRO A 302 15.83 -5.73 6.40
CA PRO A 302 14.93 -5.21 5.37
C PRO A 302 13.75 -4.37 5.93
N HIS A 303 13.44 -4.42 7.22
CA HIS A 303 12.22 -3.82 7.78
C HIS A 303 12.47 -3.03 9.07
N HIS A 304 12.56 -1.69 8.98
CA HIS A 304 12.56 -0.82 10.18
C HIS A 304 11.24 -0.05 10.26
N PHE A 305 10.57 -0.17 11.40
CA PHE A 305 9.31 0.48 11.73
C PHE A 305 9.46 1.44 12.91
N LEU A 306 8.64 2.47 12.90
CA LEU A 306 8.30 3.29 14.06
C LEU A 306 6.90 2.89 14.55
N GLY A 307 6.79 2.63 15.85
CA GLY A 307 5.56 2.37 16.58
C GLY A 307 5.45 3.24 17.83
N GLY A 308 4.37 3.07 18.59
CA GLY A 308 4.08 3.93 19.75
C GLY A 308 3.49 5.28 19.30
N ARG A 309 2.38 5.22 18.55
CA ARG A 309 1.63 6.40 18.06
C ARG A 309 0.88 7.14 19.17
N PHE A 310 1.61 7.65 20.16
CA PHE A 310 1.10 8.40 21.31
C PHE A 310 1.89 9.67 21.63
N VAL A 311 3.02 9.93 20.96
CA VAL A 311 3.91 11.09 21.22
C VAL A 311 3.15 12.41 21.07
N PRO A 312 2.97 13.21 22.15
CA PRO A 312 2.27 14.49 22.06
C PRO A 312 3.12 15.56 21.39
N GLN A 313 2.48 16.46 20.65
CA GLN A 313 3.16 17.55 19.91
C GLN A 313 4.16 18.36 20.76
N PRO A 314 3.90 18.72 22.04
CA PRO A 314 4.89 19.43 22.86
C PRO A 314 6.16 18.63 23.18
N ILE A 315 6.10 17.28 23.15
CA ILE A 315 7.27 16.41 23.30
C ILE A 315 8.07 16.39 21.99
N ALA A 316 7.38 16.27 20.85
CA ALA A 316 8.02 16.36 19.54
C ALA A 316 8.73 17.70 19.33
N GLU A 317 8.12 18.80 19.78
CA GLU A 317 8.73 20.13 19.75
C GLU A 317 9.91 20.26 20.72
N LYS A 318 9.73 19.85 22.01
CA LYS A 318 10.80 19.95 23.03
C LYS A 318 12.08 19.21 22.62
N TYR A 319 11.95 18.01 22.05
CA TYR A 319 13.09 17.16 21.66
C TYR A 319 13.43 17.25 20.17
N THR A 320 12.82 18.16 19.41
CA THR A 320 13.01 18.33 17.95
C THR A 320 12.89 16.99 17.19
N LEU A 321 11.81 16.24 17.49
CA LEU A 321 11.53 14.94 16.91
C LEU A 321 10.92 15.08 15.52
N ASN A 322 11.75 14.96 14.48
CA ASN A 322 11.27 14.75 13.13
C ASN A 322 10.79 13.29 13.03
N LEU A 323 9.47 13.07 13.17
CA LEU A 323 8.82 11.77 13.04
C LEU A 323 7.86 11.79 11.84
N PRO A 324 7.81 10.73 11.02
CA PRO A 324 6.93 10.67 9.87
C PRO A 324 5.46 10.51 10.27
N SER A 325 4.56 11.09 9.47
CA SER A 325 3.11 10.94 9.63
C SER A 325 2.67 9.48 9.48
N TYR A 326 1.99 8.95 10.49
CA TYR A 326 1.39 7.62 10.44
C TYR A 326 0.20 7.60 9.45
N PRO A 327 0.13 6.63 8.51
CA PRO A 327 -0.92 6.60 7.50
C PRO A 327 -2.28 6.23 8.11
N GLY A 328 -3.28 7.08 7.91
CA GLY A 328 -4.66 6.84 8.36
C GLY A 328 -4.76 6.50 9.85
N THR A 329 -5.29 5.31 10.15
CA THR A 329 -5.43 4.75 11.51
C THR A 329 -4.31 3.79 11.91
N SER A 330 -3.23 3.65 11.12
CA SER A 330 -2.14 2.71 11.43
C SER A 330 -1.44 3.04 12.76
N MET A 331 -1.09 2.00 13.52
CA MET A 331 -0.30 2.12 14.77
C MET A 331 1.21 2.06 14.52
N CYS A 332 1.63 1.71 13.30
CA CYS A 332 3.03 1.69 12.87
C CYS A 332 3.22 2.43 11.55
N VAL A 333 4.45 2.86 11.28
CA VAL A 333 4.87 3.44 9.99
C VAL A 333 6.29 2.98 9.66
N ARG A 334 6.53 2.58 8.41
CA ARG A 334 7.85 2.12 7.95
C ARG A 334 8.80 3.31 7.81
N ILE A 335 9.97 3.21 8.45
CA ILE A 335 11.01 4.26 8.44
C ILE A 335 12.35 3.79 7.86
N GLY A 336 12.53 2.48 7.68
CA GLY A 336 13.67 1.91 6.99
C GLY A 336 13.66 2.22 5.50
N LYS A 337 14.83 2.08 4.86
CA LYS A 337 14.92 2.07 3.39
C LYS A 337 13.97 0.99 2.85
N PRO A 338 13.25 1.23 1.74
CA PRO A 338 12.50 0.16 1.08
C PRO A 338 13.48 -0.96 0.69
N PRO A 339 13.13 -2.24 0.87
CA PRO A 339 14.01 -3.35 0.55
C PRO A 339 14.37 -3.30 -0.95
N GLN A 340 15.63 -3.56 -1.27
CA GLN A 340 16.07 -3.66 -2.66
C GLN A 340 15.62 -5.01 -3.23
N VAL A 341 14.37 -5.05 -3.69
CA VAL A 341 13.73 -6.25 -4.25
C VAL A 341 14.44 -6.65 -5.55
N ASP A 342 14.98 -7.87 -5.60
CA ASP A 342 15.28 -8.51 -6.88
C ASP A 342 13.97 -8.84 -7.60
N ILE A 343 13.76 -8.18 -8.74
CA ILE A 343 12.59 -8.41 -9.61
C ILE A 343 12.56 -9.87 -10.09
N SER A 344 13.70 -10.56 -10.18
CA SER A 344 13.76 -11.97 -10.56
C SER A 344 13.18 -12.92 -9.50
N ALA A 345 13.13 -12.48 -8.23
CA ALA A 345 12.61 -13.21 -7.07
C ALA A 345 11.10 -13.00 -6.82
N LEU A 346 10.45 -12.03 -7.48
CA LEU A 346 8.99 -11.81 -7.45
C LEU A 346 8.20 -12.88 -8.24
N ARG A 347 8.56 -14.16 -8.06
CA ARG A 347 7.94 -15.32 -8.74
C ARG A 347 6.87 -15.95 -7.86
N GLU A 348 5.65 -15.47 -7.99
CA GLU A 348 4.50 -16.12 -7.40
C GLU A 348 4.24 -17.50 -8.05
N ASN A 349 3.86 -18.47 -7.22
CA ASN A 349 3.37 -19.77 -7.65
C ASN A 349 1.85 -19.75 -7.64
N TYR A 350 1.24 -19.47 -8.79
CA TYR A 350 -0.22 -19.46 -8.94
C TYR A 350 -0.85 -20.76 -8.46
N ILE A 351 -1.94 -20.65 -7.69
CA ILE A 351 -2.76 -21.78 -7.27
C ILE A 351 -4.19 -21.52 -7.75
N SER A 352 -4.62 -22.26 -8.76
CA SER A 352 -5.96 -22.17 -9.36
C SER A 352 -6.53 -23.57 -9.56
N PRO A 353 -7.85 -23.72 -9.82
CA PRO A 353 -8.39 -24.92 -10.45
C PRO A 353 -7.79 -25.11 -11.85
N GLU A 354 -7.61 -26.36 -12.27
CA GLU A 354 -7.23 -26.72 -13.65
C GLU A 354 -8.36 -26.32 -14.61
N PHE A 355 -8.03 -25.69 -15.75
CA PHE A 355 -9.03 -25.19 -16.72
C PHE A 355 -9.07 -26.05 -17.99
N ASP A 356 -9.65 -27.24 -17.84
CA ASP A 356 -9.79 -28.23 -18.91
C ASP A 356 -10.76 -27.84 -20.02
N LYS A 357 -10.61 -28.51 -21.17
CA LYS A 357 -11.45 -28.34 -22.35
C LYS A 357 -12.95 -28.48 -22.05
N ASP A 358 -13.32 -29.40 -21.17
CA ASP A 358 -14.73 -29.70 -20.84
C ASP A 358 -15.36 -28.64 -19.92
N GLN A 359 -14.58 -27.65 -19.46
CA GLN A 359 -15.05 -26.48 -18.72
C GLN A 359 -15.31 -25.26 -19.62
N LEU A 360 -14.93 -25.33 -20.91
CA LEU A 360 -15.15 -24.27 -21.89
C LEU A 360 -16.62 -24.21 -22.34
N GLU A 361 -17.20 -23.02 -22.30
CA GLU A 361 -18.45 -22.78 -23.03
C GLU A 361 -18.21 -22.86 -24.55
N ALA A 362 -19.13 -23.48 -25.28
CA ALA A 362 -19.04 -23.62 -26.74
C ALA A 362 -19.05 -22.28 -27.50
N ASN A 363 -19.51 -21.20 -26.86
CA ASN A 363 -19.48 -19.83 -27.35
C ASN A 363 -18.46 -19.01 -26.53
N PRO A 364 -17.41 -18.44 -27.15
CA PRO A 364 -16.43 -17.59 -26.46
C PRO A 364 -17.03 -16.39 -25.72
N ILE A 365 -18.17 -15.84 -26.17
CA ILE A 365 -18.83 -14.70 -25.51
C ILE A 365 -19.49 -15.15 -24.19
N ASP A 366 -20.04 -16.36 -24.14
CA ASP A 366 -20.59 -16.94 -22.91
C ASP A 366 -19.48 -17.37 -21.95
N GLN A 367 -18.34 -17.87 -22.46
CA GLN A 367 -17.13 -18.11 -21.67
C GLN A 367 -16.57 -16.81 -21.05
N PHE A 368 -16.57 -15.70 -21.79
CA PHE A 368 -16.22 -14.39 -21.23
C PHE A 368 -17.21 -13.98 -20.15
N LYS A 369 -18.53 -14.12 -20.40
CA LYS A 369 -19.57 -13.76 -19.42
C LYS A 369 -19.37 -14.52 -18.10
N LYS A 370 -19.14 -15.84 -18.18
CA LYS A 370 -18.88 -16.74 -17.05
C LYS A 370 -17.72 -16.22 -16.17
N TRP A 371 -16.56 -15.95 -16.76
CA TRP A 371 -15.41 -15.42 -16.02
C TRP A 371 -15.59 -13.97 -15.55
N PHE A 372 -16.36 -13.15 -16.27
CA PHE A 372 -16.70 -11.80 -15.82
C PHE A 372 -17.64 -11.82 -14.61
N ASP A 373 -18.66 -12.68 -14.60
CA ASP A 373 -19.54 -12.91 -13.45
C ASP A 373 -18.75 -13.47 -12.24
N ASP A 374 -17.79 -14.37 -12.46
CA ASP A 374 -16.85 -14.84 -11.43
C ASP A 374 -16.03 -13.67 -10.84
N SER A 375 -15.50 -12.77 -11.69
CA SER A 375 -14.70 -11.61 -11.24
C SER A 375 -15.49 -10.60 -10.42
N LEU A 376 -16.80 -10.45 -10.69
CA LEU A 376 -17.73 -9.66 -9.89
C LEU A 376 -18.02 -10.36 -8.55
N THR A 377 -18.19 -11.68 -8.57
CA THR A 377 -18.52 -12.49 -7.38
C THR A 377 -17.33 -12.58 -6.41
N ALA A 378 -16.10 -12.58 -6.94
CA ALA A 378 -14.87 -12.47 -6.16
C ALA A 378 -14.62 -11.05 -5.58
N GLY A 379 -15.44 -10.05 -5.93
CA GLY A 379 -15.32 -8.69 -5.42
C GLY A 379 -14.09 -7.93 -5.90
N LEU A 380 -13.54 -8.28 -7.08
CA LEU A 380 -12.36 -7.61 -7.62
C LEU A 380 -12.60 -6.12 -7.88
N HIS A 381 -11.53 -5.33 -7.87
CA HIS A 381 -11.60 -3.89 -8.17
C HIS A 381 -11.69 -3.64 -9.69
N GLU A 382 -12.62 -2.79 -10.11
CA GLU A 382 -12.93 -2.46 -11.52
C GLU A 382 -12.78 -3.65 -12.52
N PRO A 383 -13.51 -4.77 -12.36
CA PRO A 383 -13.34 -5.95 -13.21
C PRO A 383 -13.69 -5.72 -14.68
N ASN A 384 -14.40 -4.63 -14.99
CA ASN A 384 -14.69 -4.15 -16.34
C ASN A 384 -13.61 -3.22 -16.93
N ALA A 385 -12.49 -3.00 -16.23
CA ALA A 385 -11.33 -2.32 -16.78
C ALA A 385 -10.57 -3.25 -17.74
N MET A 386 -10.17 -2.71 -18.88
CA MET A 386 -9.43 -3.43 -19.93
C MET A 386 -8.37 -2.54 -20.56
N ALA A 387 -7.20 -3.10 -20.89
CA ALA A 387 -6.24 -2.39 -21.71
C ALA A 387 -6.69 -2.41 -23.19
N LEU A 388 -6.98 -1.24 -23.74
CA LEU A 388 -7.26 -1.04 -25.16
C LEU A 388 -5.93 -0.84 -25.91
N SER A 389 -5.54 -1.82 -26.70
CA SER A 389 -4.35 -1.81 -27.54
C SER A 389 -4.70 -1.54 -29.00
N THR A 390 -4.02 -0.56 -29.62
CA THR A 390 -4.27 -0.07 -30.99
C THR A 390 -2.98 0.43 -31.63
N ALA A 391 -2.91 0.42 -32.96
CA ALA A 391 -1.81 0.98 -33.75
C ALA A 391 -2.35 1.78 -34.94
N GLY A 392 -1.69 2.88 -35.32
CA GLY A 392 -2.04 3.68 -36.50
C GLY A 392 -1.34 3.18 -37.77
N LYS A 393 -1.31 3.99 -38.84
CA LYS A 393 -0.56 3.66 -40.08
C LYS A 393 0.95 3.51 -39.86
N ASP A 394 1.50 4.04 -38.78
CA ASP A 394 2.91 3.88 -38.41
C ASP A 394 3.23 2.52 -37.78
N GLY A 395 2.22 1.66 -37.59
CA GLY A 395 2.37 0.31 -37.02
C GLY A 395 2.73 0.27 -35.54
N LYS A 396 2.82 1.41 -34.84
CA LYS A 396 3.26 1.44 -33.44
C LYS A 396 2.10 1.12 -32.49
N PRO A 397 2.15 0.00 -31.73
CA PRO A 397 1.15 -0.29 -30.74
C PRO A 397 1.26 0.71 -29.57
N SER A 398 0.11 1.22 -29.15
CA SER A 398 -0.07 1.89 -27.86
C SER A 398 -1.10 1.12 -27.03
N SER A 399 -1.04 1.22 -25.71
CA SER A 399 -2.02 0.62 -24.79
C SER A 399 -2.43 1.63 -23.73
N ARG A 400 -3.68 1.57 -23.26
CA ARG A 400 -4.14 2.29 -22.05
C ARG A 400 -5.36 1.60 -21.46
N MET A 401 -5.59 1.74 -20.16
CA MET A 401 -6.84 1.28 -19.56
C MET A 401 -8.03 2.10 -20.06
N VAL A 402 -9.13 1.41 -20.35
CA VAL A 402 -10.47 1.95 -20.57
C VAL A 402 -11.48 1.05 -19.86
N LEU A 403 -12.69 1.54 -19.64
CA LEU A 403 -13.75 0.73 -19.05
C LEU A 403 -14.66 0.16 -20.14
N LEU A 404 -14.86 -1.15 -20.13
CA LEU A 404 -15.98 -1.81 -20.83
C LEU A 404 -17.30 -1.29 -20.26
N LYS A 405 -18.28 -1.05 -21.14
CA LYS A 405 -19.61 -0.50 -20.79
C LYS A 405 -20.79 -1.31 -21.32
N GLY A 406 -20.53 -2.29 -22.16
CA GLY A 406 -21.49 -3.31 -22.57
C GLY A 406 -20.78 -4.38 -23.40
N PHE A 407 -21.33 -5.59 -23.41
CA PHE A 407 -20.96 -6.61 -24.37
C PHE A 407 -22.18 -7.49 -24.67
N ASP A 408 -22.23 -7.98 -25.90
CA ASP A 408 -23.32 -8.82 -26.41
C ASP A 408 -22.80 -9.67 -27.59
N LYS A 409 -23.69 -10.42 -28.24
CA LYS A 409 -23.40 -11.27 -29.40
C LYS A 409 -22.69 -10.56 -30.58
N GLU A 410 -22.76 -9.23 -30.67
CA GLU A 410 -22.22 -8.42 -31.77
C GLU A 410 -20.85 -7.78 -31.42
N GLY A 411 -20.51 -7.71 -30.13
CA GLY A 411 -19.18 -7.28 -29.70
C GLY A 411 -19.10 -6.60 -28.33
N PHE A 412 -17.97 -5.95 -28.09
CA PHE A 412 -17.56 -5.32 -26.83
C PHE A 412 -17.51 -3.80 -27.00
N VAL A 413 -18.18 -3.05 -26.11
CA VAL A 413 -18.41 -1.60 -26.26
C VAL A 413 -17.70 -0.79 -25.17
N TRP A 414 -17.00 0.26 -25.60
CA TRP A 414 -16.43 1.30 -24.75
C TRP A 414 -16.63 2.69 -25.37
N TYR A 415 -16.51 3.74 -24.56
CA TYR A 415 -16.78 5.12 -24.99
C TYR A 415 -15.59 6.03 -24.77
N THR A 416 -15.33 6.94 -25.70
CA THR A 416 -14.14 7.82 -25.70
C THR A 416 -14.38 9.07 -26.55
N ASN A 417 -13.48 10.04 -26.42
CA ASN A 417 -13.33 11.09 -27.42
C ASN A 417 -12.69 10.49 -28.71
N TYR A 418 -13.31 10.72 -29.87
CA TYR A 418 -12.89 10.30 -31.21
C TYR A 418 -11.64 11.05 -31.72
N GLU A 419 -11.36 12.24 -31.19
CA GLU A 419 -10.17 13.07 -31.46
C GLU A 419 -8.99 12.71 -30.52
N SER A 420 -9.18 11.74 -29.62
CA SER A 420 -8.07 11.20 -28.82
C SER A 420 -7.09 10.42 -29.71
N HIS A 421 -5.84 10.26 -29.27
CA HIS A 421 -4.84 9.45 -29.98
C HIS A 421 -5.35 8.04 -30.34
N LYS A 422 -6.16 7.43 -29.46
CA LYS A 422 -6.83 6.15 -29.71
C LYS A 422 -7.90 6.23 -30.80
N GLY A 423 -8.72 7.28 -30.81
CA GLY A 423 -9.73 7.50 -31.84
C GLY A 423 -9.12 7.74 -33.22
N HIS A 424 -8.00 8.48 -33.27
CA HIS A 424 -7.21 8.63 -34.49
C HIS A 424 -6.62 7.30 -34.97
N GLN A 425 -5.93 6.53 -34.12
CA GLN A 425 -5.42 5.20 -34.51
C GLN A 425 -6.53 4.28 -35.05
N LEU A 426 -7.70 4.24 -34.39
CA LEU A 426 -8.86 3.46 -34.84
C LEU A 426 -9.51 3.97 -36.14
N SER A 427 -9.35 5.27 -36.47
CA SER A 427 -9.81 5.83 -37.75
C SER A 427 -8.87 5.50 -38.92
N GLU A 428 -7.61 5.18 -38.62
CA GLU A 428 -6.61 4.80 -39.61
C GLU A 428 -6.52 3.29 -39.83
N ASN A 429 -6.68 2.52 -38.74
CA ASN A 429 -6.61 1.08 -38.71
C ASN A 429 -7.73 0.58 -37.77
N PRO A 430 -8.87 0.12 -38.30
CA PRO A 430 -10.05 -0.22 -37.51
C PRO A 430 -9.93 -1.60 -36.86
N HIS A 431 -8.86 -1.86 -36.12
CA HIS A 431 -8.62 -3.08 -35.36
C HIS A 431 -8.09 -2.74 -33.95
N ALA A 432 -8.40 -3.58 -32.97
CA ALA A 432 -7.85 -3.46 -31.63
C ALA A 432 -7.67 -4.83 -30.98
N ALA A 433 -6.88 -4.84 -29.90
CA ALA A 433 -6.90 -5.88 -28.89
C ALA A 433 -7.43 -5.30 -27.56
N LEU A 434 -8.30 -6.03 -26.90
CA LEU A 434 -8.77 -5.79 -25.53
C LEU A 434 -8.09 -6.81 -24.62
N LEU A 435 -7.57 -6.38 -23.48
CA LEU A 435 -6.95 -7.26 -22.49
C LEU A 435 -7.56 -7.03 -21.11
N PHE A 436 -8.16 -8.06 -20.55
CA PHE A 436 -8.61 -8.13 -19.16
C PHE A 436 -7.60 -8.96 -18.37
N TYR A 437 -7.23 -8.47 -17.19
CA TYR A 437 -6.37 -9.18 -16.24
C TYR A 437 -7.04 -9.14 -14.87
N TRP A 438 -7.37 -10.31 -14.34
CA TRP A 438 -8.05 -10.52 -13.07
C TRP A 438 -7.09 -11.27 -12.15
N ASP A 439 -6.19 -10.52 -11.54
CA ASP A 439 -5.10 -10.98 -10.68
C ASP A 439 -5.61 -11.86 -9.53
N GLY A 440 -6.64 -11.42 -8.79
CA GLY A 440 -7.26 -12.18 -7.70
C GLY A 440 -7.96 -13.49 -8.12
N LEU A 441 -8.05 -13.79 -9.41
CA LEU A 441 -8.49 -15.08 -9.96
C LEU A 441 -7.40 -15.77 -10.80
N ASN A 442 -6.20 -15.21 -10.87
CA ASN A 442 -5.10 -15.61 -11.76
C ASN A 442 -5.52 -15.73 -13.23
N ARG A 443 -6.47 -14.90 -13.72
CA ARG A 443 -7.07 -15.03 -15.06
C ARG A 443 -6.70 -13.89 -15.98
N GLN A 444 -6.62 -14.21 -17.27
CA GLN A 444 -6.47 -13.22 -18.34
C GLN A 444 -7.39 -13.58 -19.51
N VAL A 445 -8.04 -12.57 -20.10
CA VAL A 445 -8.75 -12.71 -21.37
C VAL A 445 -8.27 -11.65 -22.36
N ARG A 446 -7.84 -12.11 -23.53
CA ARG A 446 -7.47 -11.26 -24.67
C ARG A 446 -8.51 -11.45 -25.78
N ILE A 447 -8.99 -10.34 -26.36
CA ILE A 447 -10.04 -10.33 -27.39
C ILE A 447 -9.57 -9.45 -28.54
N GLU A 448 -9.58 -9.95 -29.76
CA GLU A 448 -9.09 -9.23 -30.96
C GLU A 448 -10.12 -9.25 -32.08
N GLY A 449 -10.15 -8.18 -32.88
CA GLY A 449 -11.03 -8.07 -34.04
C GLY A 449 -11.21 -6.66 -34.57
N PRO A 450 -12.01 -6.50 -35.64
CA PRO A 450 -12.33 -5.21 -36.23
C PRO A 450 -13.22 -4.35 -35.31
N VAL A 451 -13.00 -3.04 -35.38
CA VAL A 451 -13.64 -2.02 -34.54
C VAL A 451 -14.45 -1.06 -35.41
N LYS A 452 -15.68 -0.77 -34.98
CA LYS A 452 -16.55 0.24 -35.61
C LYS A 452 -17.04 1.24 -34.57
N LYS A 453 -17.46 2.43 -35.00
CA LYS A 453 -18.27 3.31 -34.13
C LYS A 453 -19.64 2.67 -33.92
N VAL A 454 -20.20 2.84 -32.73
CA VAL A 454 -21.61 2.52 -32.46
C VAL A 454 -22.53 3.55 -33.12
N SER A 455 -23.84 3.32 -33.11
CA SER A 455 -24.78 4.33 -33.64
C SER A 455 -24.73 5.64 -32.83
N ASP A 456 -25.06 6.77 -33.45
CA ASP A 456 -25.15 8.03 -32.71
C ASP A 456 -26.24 7.95 -31.62
N THR A 457 -27.34 7.23 -31.84
CA THR A 457 -28.39 6.97 -30.85
C THR A 457 -27.88 6.16 -29.65
N GLU A 458 -27.10 5.10 -29.87
CA GLU A 458 -26.45 4.30 -28.81
C GLU A 458 -25.44 5.17 -28.04
N SER A 459 -24.73 6.06 -28.74
CA SER A 459 -23.84 7.05 -28.12
C SER A 459 -24.59 8.12 -27.30
N GLU A 460 -25.75 8.60 -27.76
CA GLU A 460 -26.57 9.60 -27.07
C GLU A 460 -27.19 9.01 -25.80
N ASN A 461 -27.83 7.83 -25.93
CA ASN A 461 -28.45 7.12 -24.81
C ASN A 461 -27.45 6.85 -23.68
N TYR A 462 -26.24 6.37 -24.00
CA TYR A 462 -25.19 6.18 -23.00
C TYR A 462 -24.53 7.49 -22.54
N PHE A 463 -24.55 8.56 -23.34
CA PHE A 463 -24.09 9.87 -22.87
C PHE A 463 -25.01 10.38 -21.74
N HIS A 464 -26.33 10.35 -21.95
CA HIS A 464 -27.32 10.82 -20.98
C HIS A 464 -27.49 9.91 -19.76
N SER A 465 -27.14 8.62 -19.85
CA SER A 465 -27.14 7.71 -18.69
C SER A 465 -25.98 7.94 -17.71
N ARG A 466 -25.07 8.87 -17.99
CA ARG A 466 -23.91 9.17 -17.12
C ARG A 466 -24.25 10.26 -16.10
N PRO A 467 -23.62 10.27 -14.90
CA PRO A 467 -23.78 11.35 -13.94
C PRO A 467 -23.51 12.73 -14.55
N HIS A 468 -24.21 13.76 -14.08
CA HIS A 468 -24.20 15.11 -14.68
C HIS A 468 -22.78 15.69 -14.88
N GLY A 469 -21.94 15.67 -13.84
CA GLY A 469 -20.54 16.11 -13.94
C GLY A 469 -19.67 15.27 -14.89
N SER A 470 -20.03 14.00 -15.13
CA SER A 470 -19.39 13.17 -16.16
C SER A 470 -19.81 13.57 -17.58
N GLN A 471 -21.04 14.05 -17.78
CA GLN A 471 -21.48 14.62 -19.06
C GLN A 471 -20.69 15.89 -19.36
N ILE A 472 -20.65 16.85 -18.41
CA ILE A 472 -19.83 18.08 -18.51
C ILE A 472 -18.35 17.76 -18.75
N GLY A 473 -17.77 16.86 -17.95
CA GLY A 473 -16.36 16.48 -18.04
C GLY A 473 -15.97 15.89 -19.40
N ALA A 474 -16.90 15.29 -20.14
CA ALA A 474 -16.68 14.79 -21.51
C ALA A 474 -16.68 15.89 -22.58
N ILE A 475 -17.20 17.08 -22.29
CA ILE A 475 -17.12 18.27 -23.15
C ILE A 475 -15.80 19.03 -22.91
N VAL A 476 -15.44 19.22 -21.64
CA VAL A 476 -14.20 19.90 -21.22
C VAL A 476 -12.96 19.10 -21.63
N SER A 477 -12.99 17.77 -21.47
CA SER A 477 -11.82 16.90 -21.64
C SER A 477 -11.53 16.58 -23.12
N LYS A 478 -10.95 17.55 -23.83
CA LYS A 478 -10.34 17.40 -25.17
C LYS A 478 -9.11 16.49 -25.09
N GLN A 479 -9.34 15.19 -24.92
CA GLN A 479 -8.31 14.20 -24.60
C GLN A 479 -7.22 14.14 -25.68
N SER A 480 -5.95 14.05 -25.27
CA SER A 480 -4.76 14.10 -26.15
C SER A 480 -4.41 15.48 -26.73
N THR A 481 -5.08 16.57 -26.30
CA THR A 481 -4.65 17.95 -26.62
C THR A 481 -3.79 18.55 -25.50
N VAL A 482 -2.95 19.53 -25.82
CA VAL A 482 -2.16 20.28 -24.82
C VAL A 482 -3.05 21.31 -24.13
N VAL A 483 -3.17 21.20 -22.81
CA VAL A 483 -3.88 22.16 -21.95
C VAL A 483 -2.85 23.13 -21.34
N PRO A 484 -3.00 24.46 -21.48
CA PRO A 484 -1.98 25.41 -21.00
C PRO A 484 -1.73 25.35 -19.49
N ARG A 485 -2.80 25.30 -18.68
CA ARG A 485 -2.76 25.21 -17.20
C ARG A 485 -4.04 24.54 -16.68
N ARG A 486 -3.97 23.89 -15.50
CA ARG A 486 -5.08 23.10 -14.92
C ARG A 486 -6.32 23.94 -14.57
N ASP A 487 -6.14 25.20 -14.20
CA ASP A 487 -7.24 26.12 -13.88
C ASP A 487 -8.12 26.46 -15.09
N VAL A 488 -7.60 26.37 -16.31
CA VAL A 488 -8.40 26.51 -17.54
C VAL A 488 -9.52 25.45 -17.60
N LEU A 489 -9.21 24.19 -17.26
CA LEU A 489 -10.21 23.11 -17.22
C LEU A 489 -11.24 23.31 -16.11
N HIS A 490 -10.80 23.82 -14.94
CA HIS A 490 -11.71 24.15 -13.85
C HIS A 490 -12.63 25.33 -14.20
N GLN A 491 -12.17 26.27 -15.01
CA GLN A 491 -12.96 27.40 -15.51
C GLN A 491 -13.95 26.94 -16.60
N GLU A 492 -13.49 26.22 -17.64
CA GLU A 492 -14.37 25.63 -18.67
C GLU A 492 -15.45 24.72 -18.05
N TYR A 493 -15.10 23.95 -17.00
CA TYR A 493 -16.06 23.12 -16.27
C TYR A 493 -17.13 23.96 -15.55
N LYS A 494 -16.73 25.00 -14.80
CA LYS A 494 -17.67 25.90 -14.10
C LYS A 494 -18.58 26.67 -15.06
N GLU A 495 -18.06 27.10 -16.21
CA GLU A 495 -18.84 27.79 -17.24
C GLU A 495 -19.89 26.86 -17.86
N LEU A 496 -19.56 25.58 -18.07
CA LEU A 496 -20.53 24.58 -18.53
C LEU A 496 -21.52 24.15 -17.44
N GLU A 497 -21.11 24.08 -16.18
CA GLU A 497 -21.98 23.80 -15.02
C GLU A 497 -22.98 24.94 -14.75
N ALA A 498 -22.58 26.19 -14.96
CA ALA A 498 -23.49 27.34 -14.92
C ALA A 498 -24.42 27.40 -16.15
N LYS A 499 -23.94 26.98 -17.33
CA LYS A 499 -24.71 26.93 -18.57
C LYS A 499 -25.72 25.78 -18.63
N PHE A 500 -25.37 24.65 -18.01
CA PHE A 500 -26.18 23.45 -17.89
C PHE A 500 -26.34 23.11 -16.40
N PRO A 501 -27.32 23.70 -15.70
CA PRO A 501 -27.62 23.34 -14.31
C PRO A 501 -28.06 21.88 -14.18
N GLU A 502 -27.95 21.30 -12.98
CA GLU A 502 -28.34 19.93 -12.72
C GLU A 502 -29.82 19.67 -13.09
N GLY A 503 -30.07 18.56 -13.78
CA GLY A 503 -31.38 18.22 -14.36
C GLY A 503 -31.63 18.81 -15.75
N SER A 504 -30.76 19.69 -16.28
CA SER A 504 -30.84 20.14 -17.68
C SER A 504 -30.29 19.09 -18.67
N LEU A 505 -30.76 19.15 -19.92
CA LEU A 505 -30.29 18.25 -20.98
C LEU A 505 -29.00 18.77 -21.62
N ILE A 506 -27.89 18.09 -21.37
CA ILE A 506 -26.61 18.36 -22.01
C ILE A 506 -26.58 17.62 -23.37
N PRO A 507 -26.34 18.29 -24.52
CA PRO A 507 -26.21 17.61 -25.81
C PRO A 507 -24.86 16.88 -25.91
N LYS A 508 -24.83 15.64 -26.44
CA LYS A 508 -23.58 14.90 -26.67
C LYS A 508 -22.66 15.63 -27.66
N PRO A 509 -21.35 15.78 -27.37
CA PRO A 509 -20.39 16.29 -28.33
C PRO A 509 -20.26 15.40 -29.58
N LYS A 510 -20.13 16.00 -30.76
CA LYS A 510 -19.89 15.27 -32.03
C LYS A 510 -18.59 14.46 -32.02
N HIS A 511 -17.59 14.91 -31.27
CA HIS A 511 -16.33 14.19 -31.07
C HIS A 511 -16.41 13.09 -29.99
N TRP A 512 -17.57 12.78 -29.42
CA TRP A 512 -17.70 11.77 -28.37
C TRP A 512 -18.73 10.69 -28.72
N GLY A 513 -18.40 9.45 -28.41
CA GLY A 513 -19.30 8.32 -28.57
C GLY A 513 -18.61 6.97 -28.38
N GLY A 514 -19.30 5.91 -28.77
CA GLY A 514 -18.87 4.53 -28.55
C GLY A 514 -18.10 3.93 -29.71
N TYR A 515 -17.21 3.00 -29.39
CA TYR A 515 -16.67 2.01 -30.32
C TYR A 515 -17.09 0.61 -29.87
N ARG A 516 -17.32 -0.27 -30.85
CA ARG A 516 -17.63 -1.68 -30.67
C ARG A 516 -16.58 -2.51 -31.40
N LEU A 517 -15.90 -3.40 -30.69
CA LEU A 517 -15.07 -4.45 -31.28
C LEU A 517 -15.92 -5.70 -31.50
N THR A 518 -16.04 -6.14 -32.75
CA THR A 518 -16.62 -7.46 -33.06
C THR A 518 -15.49 -8.49 -33.00
N PRO A 519 -15.57 -9.52 -32.13
CA PRO A 519 -14.45 -10.43 -31.92
C PRO A 519 -14.25 -11.38 -33.12
N GLU A 520 -13.00 -11.54 -33.51
CA GLU A 520 -12.54 -12.60 -34.43
C GLU A 520 -11.66 -13.64 -33.71
N MET A 521 -11.05 -13.29 -32.58
CA MET A 521 -10.26 -14.20 -31.74
C MET A 521 -10.44 -13.89 -30.24
N PHE A 522 -10.54 -14.94 -29.42
CA PHE A 522 -10.42 -14.92 -27.96
C PHE A 522 -9.26 -15.81 -27.51
N GLU A 523 -8.47 -15.34 -26.55
CA GLU A 523 -7.51 -16.15 -25.79
C GLU A 523 -7.90 -16.09 -24.31
N PHE A 524 -8.24 -17.24 -23.73
CA PHE A 524 -8.47 -17.45 -22.30
C PHE A 524 -7.23 -18.09 -21.68
N TRP A 525 -6.79 -17.57 -20.54
CA TRP A 525 -5.58 -18.04 -19.83
C TRP A 525 -5.81 -18.11 -18.33
N GLN A 526 -5.31 -19.18 -17.69
CA GLN A 526 -5.40 -19.45 -16.25
C GLN A 526 -3.99 -19.63 -15.65
N GLY A 527 -3.73 -18.97 -14.53
CA GLY A 527 -2.48 -19.07 -13.78
C GLY A 527 -2.34 -20.43 -13.09
N GLN A 528 -1.28 -21.18 -13.39
CA GLN A 528 -1.02 -22.49 -12.78
C GLN A 528 0.37 -22.60 -12.15
N LYS A 529 0.51 -23.58 -11.25
CA LYS A 529 1.77 -23.92 -10.57
C LYS A 529 2.89 -24.15 -11.58
N SER A 530 4.12 -23.76 -11.21
CA SER A 530 5.32 -23.94 -12.05
C SER A 530 5.22 -23.36 -13.47
N ARG A 531 4.28 -22.44 -13.71
CA ARG A 531 3.95 -21.83 -15.02
C ARG A 531 3.44 -22.81 -16.09
N LEU A 532 2.87 -23.94 -15.70
CA LEU A 532 2.18 -24.88 -16.61
C LEU A 532 0.75 -24.39 -16.93
N HIS A 533 0.67 -23.21 -17.53
CA HIS A 533 -0.58 -22.46 -17.72
C HIS A 533 -1.54 -23.05 -18.74
N ASP A 534 -2.82 -23.12 -18.38
CA ASP A 534 -3.89 -23.42 -19.32
C ASP A 534 -4.08 -22.22 -20.27
N ARG A 535 -4.15 -22.48 -21.58
CA ARG A 535 -4.43 -21.47 -22.61
C ARG A 535 -5.31 -22.03 -23.70
N TRP A 536 -6.46 -21.40 -23.93
CA TRP A 536 -7.41 -21.76 -24.98
C TRP A 536 -7.62 -20.60 -25.94
N VAL A 537 -7.33 -20.83 -27.23
CA VAL A 537 -7.48 -19.83 -28.29
C VAL A 537 -8.65 -20.22 -29.21
N LEU A 538 -9.71 -19.42 -29.18
CA LEU A 538 -10.96 -19.65 -29.91
C LEU A 538 -11.11 -18.60 -31.02
N ASN A 539 -11.13 -19.05 -32.28
CA ASN A 539 -11.19 -18.17 -33.45
C ASN A 539 -12.58 -18.25 -34.12
N PHE A 540 -13.24 -17.10 -34.29
CA PHE A 540 -14.49 -16.99 -35.04
C PHE A 540 -14.23 -17.08 -36.55
N ARG A 541 -14.15 -18.31 -37.07
CA ARG A 541 -14.34 -18.51 -38.51
C ARG A 541 -15.77 -18.11 -38.88
N LYS A 542 -15.91 -17.13 -39.77
CA LYS A 542 -17.19 -16.82 -40.46
C LYS A 542 -17.63 -18.01 -41.31
N ARG A 543 -18.27 -19.00 -40.68
CA ARG A 543 -18.97 -20.09 -41.36
C ARG A 543 -20.20 -19.51 -42.03
N SER A 544 -20.19 -19.51 -43.36
CA SER A 544 -21.40 -19.41 -44.17
C SER A 544 -22.33 -20.58 -43.82
N ASN A 545 -23.34 -20.32 -42.99
CA ASN A 545 -24.47 -21.20 -42.64
C ASN A 545 -24.16 -22.70 -42.58
N ASN A 546 -23.40 -23.15 -41.57
CA ASN A 546 -23.60 -24.44 -40.88
C ASN A 546 -22.69 -24.55 -39.64
N TYR A 547 -23.23 -25.18 -38.59
CA TYR A 547 -22.60 -25.38 -37.27
C TYR A 547 -21.56 -26.52 -37.27
#